data_AF-A0A2U1R5R9-F1
#
_entry.id   AF-A0A2U1R5R9-F1
#
_cell.length_a   1.000
_cell.length_b   1.000
_cell.length_c   1.000
_cell.angle_alpha   90.00
_cell.angle_beta   90.00
_cell.angle_gamma   90.00
#
_symmetry.space_group_name_H-M   'P 1'
#
loop_
_entity.id
_entity.type
_entity.pdbx_description
1 polymer ?
#
loop_
_entity_poly.entity_id
_entity_poly.type
_entity_poly.pdbx_seq_one_letter_code
_entity_poly.pdbx_strand_id
1 'polypeptide(L)'
;MKTQQCVSCGAREGMRHFQGRGETLRVKDMERRVDNLSGWECQKCGEIEWDPDTDSAQRYCNAGDELVIAARQMIGDEMKRIRRKLHLTQKETVQLLSGGGHNAFSRYERGDVLPPKALILLMRLLDRYPYLLTDVKTLGEGADLRGFEHIVHKEHESLSVS
;
A
#
# COMPACT_ATOMS: atom_id res chain seq x y z
N MET A 1 28.07 -10.74 -30.46
CA MET A 1 26.93 -10.55 -29.53
C MET A 1 27.41 -10.98 -28.16
N LYS A 2 27.35 -10.10 -27.15
CA LYS A 2 27.79 -10.46 -25.79
C LYS A 2 26.78 -11.44 -25.19
N THR A 3 27.27 -12.52 -24.57
CA THR A 3 26.46 -13.55 -23.89
C THR A 3 26.98 -13.80 -22.49
N GLN A 4 26.09 -14.17 -21.57
CA GLN A 4 26.45 -14.54 -20.20
C GLN A 4 25.55 -15.64 -19.64
N GLN A 5 25.96 -16.21 -18.50
CA GLN A 5 25.15 -17.19 -17.79
C GLN A 5 23.94 -16.50 -17.14
N CYS A 6 22.76 -17.10 -17.26
CA CYS A 6 21.56 -16.63 -16.57
C CYS A 6 21.59 -17.08 -15.10
N VAL A 7 21.48 -16.13 -14.17
CA VAL A 7 21.50 -16.42 -12.71
C VAL A 7 20.19 -17.04 -12.21
N SER A 8 19.10 -16.89 -12.96
CA SER A 8 17.77 -17.40 -12.62
C SER A 8 17.62 -18.90 -12.98
N CYS A 9 17.94 -19.31 -14.22
CA CYS A 9 17.78 -20.70 -14.68
C CYS A 9 19.09 -21.48 -14.93
N GLY A 10 20.26 -20.85 -14.73
CA GLY A 10 21.57 -21.49 -14.87
C GLY A 10 22.08 -21.71 -16.30
N ALA A 11 21.35 -21.28 -17.33
CA ALA A 11 21.75 -21.44 -18.73
C ALA A 11 23.06 -20.67 -19.02
N ARG A 12 24.15 -21.39 -19.36
CA ARG A 12 25.53 -20.87 -19.48
C ARG A 12 25.72 -19.72 -20.48
N GLU A 13 24.95 -19.73 -21.57
CA GLU A 13 24.93 -18.66 -22.58
C GLU A 13 23.48 -18.23 -22.87
N GLY A 14 22.63 -18.33 -21.84
CA GLY A 14 21.21 -18.04 -22.00
C GLY A 14 20.93 -16.56 -22.23
N MET A 15 21.75 -15.67 -21.67
CA MET A 15 21.52 -14.23 -21.69
C MET A 15 22.07 -13.60 -22.95
N ARG A 16 21.22 -12.85 -23.66
CA ARG A 16 21.63 -11.99 -24.80
C ARG A 16 21.48 -10.53 -24.41
N HIS A 17 22.52 -9.75 -24.65
CA HIS A 17 22.50 -8.31 -24.41
C HIS A 17 21.58 -7.60 -25.41
N PHE A 18 20.81 -6.61 -24.92
CA PHE A 18 19.99 -5.72 -25.71
C PHE A 18 20.28 -4.26 -25.34
N GLN A 19 20.05 -3.36 -26.28
CA GLN A 19 20.15 -1.90 -26.11
C GLN A 19 19.01 -1.21 -26.85
N GLY A 20 18.57 -0.06 -26.36
CA GLY A 20 17.55 0.75 -27.02
C GLY A 20 16.12 0.21 -26.91
N ARG A 21 15.86 -0.72 -25.98
CA ARG A 21 14.53 -1.33 -25.83
C ARG A 21 13.58 -0.37 -25.11
N GLY A 22 12.33 -0.32 -25.53
CA GLY A 22 11.27 0.37 -24.78
C GLY A 22 10.39 -0.62 -24.05
N GLU A 23 10.15 -0.37 -22.77
CA GLU A 23 9.27 -1.18 -21.91
C GLU A 23 8.10 -0.34 -21.42
N THR A 24 6.93 -0.97 -21.27
CA THR A 24 5.73 -0.29 -20.76
C THR A 24 5.28 -0.95 -19.46
N LEU A 25 5.41 -0.21 -18.35
CA LEU A 25 4.91 -0.61 -17.06
C LEU A 25 3.42 -0.29 -16.94
N ARG A 26 2.67 -1.16 -16.28
CA ARG A 26 1.23 -1.01 -16.05
C ARG A 26 0.87 -1.25 -14.60
N VAL A 27 0.08 -0.35 -14.02
CA VAL A 27 -0.56 -0.50 -12.72
C VAL A 27 -2.02 -0.17 -12.88
N LYS A 28 -2.88 -1.21 -12.91
CA LYS A 28 -4.30 -1.08 -13.30
C LYS A 28 -4.43 -0.37 -14.66
N ASP A 29 -5.11 0.77 -14.70
CA ASP A 29 -5.39 1.56 -15.91
C ASP A 29 -4.33 2.64 -16.17
N MET A 30 -3.25 2.69 -15.38
CA MET A 30 -2.16 3.62 -15.58
C MET A 30 -0.99 2.92 -16.27
N GLU A 31 -0.42 3.59 -17.26
CA GLU A 31 0.72 3.09 -18.02
C GLU A 31 1.86 4.11 -18.00
N ARG A 32 3.09 3.61 -17.92
CA ARG A 32 4.32 4.42 -18.04
C ARG A 32 5.29 3.70 -18.95
N ARG A 33 5.65 4.36 -20.06
CA ARG A 33 6.67 3.84 -20.98
C ARG A 33 8.04 4.39 -20.62
N VAL A 34 9.04 3.52 -20.64
CA VAL A 34 10.46 3.87 -20.47
C VAL A 34 11.21 3.37 -21.70
N ASP A 35 11.74 4.31 -22.47
CA ASP A 35 12.51 4.00 -23.69
C ASP A 35 14.02 3.92 -23.42
N ASN A 36 14.76 3.45 -24.42
CA ASN A 36 16.22 3.38 -24.40
C ASN A 36 16.78 2.60 -23.20
N LEU A 37 16.19 1.46 -22.86
CA LEU A 37 16.68 0.55 -21.84
C LEU A 37 17.70 -0.43 -22.43
N SER A 38 18.68 -0.77 -21.62
CA SER A 38 19.74 -1.72 -21.92
C SER A 38 19.82 -2.77 -20.83
N GLY A 39 20.10 -4.01 -21.22
CA GLY A 39 20.13 -5.13 -20.31
C GLY A 39 20.38 -6.44 -21.03
N TRP A 40 20.02 -7.52 -20.35
CA TRP A 40 20.23 -8.88 -20.78
C TRP A 40 18.92 -9.64 -20.67
N GLU A 41 18.59 -10.44 -21.67
CA GLU A 41 17.39 -11.28 -21.64
C GLU A 41 17.75 -12.74 -21.88
N CYS A 42 17.27 -13.62 -20.99
CA CYS A 42 17.47 -15.05 -21.11
C CYS A 42 16.57 -15.62 -22.20
N GLN A 43 17.17 -16.18 -23.26
CA GLN A 43 16.43 -16.83 -24.35
C GLN A 43 15.81 -18.18 -23.96
N LYS A 44 16.05 -18.66 -22.73
CA LYS A 44 15.50 -19.91 -22.19
C LYS A 44 14.33 -19.68 -21.24
N CYS A 45 14.44 -18.72 -20.31
CA CYS A 45 13.43 -18.50 -19.27
C CYS A 45 12.80 -17.10 -19.26
N GLY A 46 13.27 -16.17 -20.11
CA GLY A 46 12.74 -14.80 -20.18
C GLY A 46 13.19 -13.87 -19.06
N GLU A 47 14.13 -14.29 -18.21
CA GLU A 47 14.70 -13.41 -17.16
C GLU A 47 15.35 -12.17 -17.79
N ILE A 48 15.11 -11.00 -17.19
CA ILE A 48 15.73 -9.75 -17.61
C ILE A 48 16.62 -9.21 -16.48
N GLU A 49 17.88 -8.97 -16.81
CA GLU A 49 18.85 -8.30 -15.94
C GLU A 49 19.22 -6.95 -16.56
N TRP A 50 19.05 -5.86 -15.82
CA TRP A 50 19.42 -4.53 -16.32
C TRP A 50 20.94 -4.35 -16.41
N ASP A 51 21.39 -3.61 -17.43
CA ASP A 51 22.81 -3.38 -17.66
C ASP A 51 23.39 -2.47 -16.54
N PRO A 52 24.34 -2.97 -15.72
CA PRO A 52 24.88 -2.23 -14.59
C PRO A 52 25.71 -1.00 -15.01
N ASP A 53 26.16 -0.94 -16.27
CA ASP A 53 26.90 0.21 -16.81
C ASP A 53 25.96 1.35 -17.26
N THR A 54 24.65 1.20 -17.06
CA THR A 54 23.63 2.18 -17.48
C THR A 54 22.70 2.56 -16.34
N ASP A 55 21.93 3.63 -16.53
CA ASP A 55 20.86 4.06 -15.61
C ASP A 55 19.54 3.30 -15.84
N SER A 56 19.51 2.28 -16.71
CA SER A 56 18.29 1.59 -17.14
C SER A 56 17.50 1.01 -15.95
N ALA A 57 18.21 0.38 -15.00
CA ALA A 57 17.60 -0.17 -13.79
C ALA A 57 16.89 0.92 -12.96
N GLN A 58 17.58 2.04 -12.73
CA GLN A 58 17.05 3.15 -11.93
C GLN A 58 15.85 3.78 -12.61
N ARG A 59 15.91 4.03 -13.93
CA ARG A 59 14.79 4.62 -14.68
C ARG A 59 13.57 3.69 -14.70
N TYR A 60 13.78 2.39 -14.91
CA TYR A 60 12.70 1.40 -14.88
C TYR A 60 12.03 1.34 -13.50
N CYS A 61 12.82 1.25 -12.42
CA CYS A 61 12.31 1.26 -11.05
C CYS A 61 11.57 2.55 -10.70
N ASN A 62 12.14 3.72 -11.02
CA ASN A 62 11.50 5.01 -10.77
C ASN A 62 10.15 5.13 -11.48
N ALA A 63 10.06 4.70 -12.74
CA ALA A 63 8.81 4.71 -13.48
C ALA A 63 7.74 3.80 -12.85
N GLY A 64 8.16 2.64 -12.30
CA GLY A 64 7.27 1.76 -11.53
C GLY A 64 6.80 2.41 -10.22
N ASP A 65 7.71 3.01 -9.48
CA ASP A 65 7.40 3.70 -8.22
C ASP A 65 6.47 4.90 -8.46
N GLU A 66 6.69 5.69 -9.52
CA GLU A 66 5.80 6.78 -9.95
C GLU A 66 4.35 6.28 -10.12
N LEU A 67 4.15 5.15 -10.81
CA LEU A 67 2.82 4.57 -11.00
C LEU A 67 2.18 4.12 -9.69
N VAL A 68 2.93 3.45 -8.82
CA VAL A 68 2.43 2.98 -7.53
C VAL A 68 2.09 4.16 -6.60
N ILE A 69 2.93 5.19 -6.56
CA ILE A 69 2.71 6.39 -5.76
C ILE A 69 1.49 7.14 -6.29
N ALA A 70 1.35 7.33 -7.60
CA ALA A 70 0.18 7.94 -8.21
C ALA A 70 -1.11 7.18 -7.84
N ALA A 71 -1.09 5.84 -7.92
CA ALA A 71 -2.23 5.01 -7.53
C ALA A 71 -2.65 5.25 -6.06
N ARG A 72 -1.67 5.33 -5.16
CA ARG A 72 -1.91 5.57 -3.73
C ARG A 72 -2.44 6.98 -3.49
N GLN A 73 -1.90 7.99 -4.18
CA GLN A 73 -2.36 9.38 -4.07
C GLN A 73 -3.81 9.52 -4.53
N MET A 74 -4.21 8.88 -5.63
CA MET A 74 -5.60 8.88 -6.10
C MET A 74 -6.57 8.33 -5.04
N ILE A 75 -6.19 7.25 -4.35
CA ILE A 75 -6.99 6.69 -3.24
C ILE A 75 -6.98 7.65 -2.05
N GLY A 76 -5.83 8.26 -1.72
CA GLY A 76 -5.72 9.26 -0.66
C GLY A 76 -6.63 10.47 -0.88
N ASP A 77 -6.68 10.98 -2.11
CA ASP A 77 -7.54 12.10 -2.50
C ASP A 77 -9.02 11.74 -2.45
N GLU A 78 -9.38 10.52 -2.87
CA GLU A 78 -10.74 9.99 -2.71
C GLU A 78 -11.15 9.96 -1.23
N MET A 79 -10.30 9.40 -0.38
CA MET A 79 -10.54 9.31 1.07
C MET A 79 -10.70 10.70 1.70
N LYS A 80 -9.85 11.65 1.31
CA LYS A 80 -9.91 13.05 1.76
C LYS A 80 -11.20 13.74 1.34
N ARG A 81 -11.63 13.55 0.09
CA ARG A 81 -12.89 14.10 -0.44
C ARG A 81 -14.09 13.57 0.34
N ILE A 82 -14.17 12.25 0.52
CA ILE A 82 -15.27 11.61 1.26
C ILE A 82 -15.30 12.10 2.70
N ARG A 83 -14.17 12.10 3.39
CA ARG A 83 -14.09 12.58 4.77
C ARG A 83 -14.60 14.01 4.92
N ARG A 84 -14.19 14.91 4.01
CA ARG A 84 -14.64 16.32 4.00
C ARG A 84 -16.14 16.43 3.74
N LYS A 85 -16.69 15.61 2.84
CA LYS A 85 -18.14 15.53 2.59
C LYS A 85 -18.93 15.11 3.83
N LEU A 86 -18.36 14.21 4.63
CA LEU A 86 -18.95 13.75 5.89
C LEU A 86 -18.71 14.72 7.07
N HIS A 87 -18.05 15.86 6.82
CA HIS A 87 -17.69 16.86 7.84
C HIS A 87 -16.86 16.29 9.00
N LEU A 88 -16.01 15.30 8.72
CA LEU A 88 -15.13 14.70 9.72
C LEU A 88 -13.72 15.27 9.65
N THR A 89 -13.10 15.48 10.80
CA THR A 89 -11.65 15.67 10.92
C THR A 89 -10.91 14.33 10.76
N GLN A 90 -9.61 14.36 10.46
CA GLN A 90 -8.80 13.14 10.38
C GLN A 90 -8.84 12.37 11.72
N LYS A 91 -8.79 13.08 12.85
CA LYS A 91 -8.84 12.50 14.19
C LYS A 91 -10.16 11.77 14.45
N GLU A 92 -11.29 12.42 14.17
CA GLU A 92 -12.62 11.81 14.33
C GLU A 92 -12.76 10.59 13.43
N THR A 93 -12.26 10.66 12.20
CA THR A 93 -12.36 9.53 11.25
C THR A 93 -11.53 8.33 11.73
N VAL A 94 -10.36 8.56 12.32
CA VAL A 94 -9.56 7.49 12.94
C VAL A 94 -10.33 6.86 14.10
N GLN A 95 -10.84 7.68 15.01
CA GLN A 95 -11.56 7.21 16.19
C GLN A 95 -12.82 6.42 15.84
N LEU A 96 -13.54 6.85 14.80
CA LEU A 96 -14.81 6.27 14.41
C LEU A 96 -14.67 5.06 13.48
N LEU A 97 -13.76 5.10 12.50
CA LEU A 97 -13.79 4.16 11.37
C LEU A 97 -12.61 3.20 11.29
N SER A 98 -11.41 3.61 11.69
CA SER A 98 -10.21 2.81 11.44
C SER A 98 -9.57 2.21 12.69
N GLY A 99 -9.77 2.81 13.87
CA GLY A 99 -9.15 2.37 15.12
C GLY A 99 -7.61 2.38 15.10
N GLY A 100 -7.00 2.98 14.08
CA GLY A 100 -5.55 3.04 13.93
C GLY A 100 -4.90 4.12 14.80
N GLY A 101 -3.57 4.25 14.70
CA GLY A 101 -2.85 5.36 15.32
C GLY A 101 -3.35 6.73 14.84
N HIS A 102 -3.21 7.76 15.67
CA HIS A 102 -3.78 9.11 15.42
C HIS A 102 -3.39 9.74 14.07
N ASN A 103 -2.29 9.29 13.45
CA ASN A 103 -1.79 9.77 12.15
C ASN A 103 -2.24 8.93 10.94
N ALA A 104 -3.07 7.90 11.11
CA ALA A 104 -3.41 6.96 10.04
C ALA A 104 -4.05 7.68 8.83
N PHE A 105 -5.08 8.50 9.06
CA PHE A 105 -5.72 9.24 7.96
C PHE A 105 -4.81 10.28 7.31
N SER A 106 -3.88 10.88 8.05
CA SER A 106 -2.88 11.79 7.46
C SER A 106 -1.98 11.05 6.45
N ARG A 107 -1.52 9.85 6.80
CA ARG A 107 -0.69 8.99 5.93
C ARG A 107 -1.47 8.46 4.73
N TYR A 108 -2.73 8.09 4.93
CA TYR A 108 -3.62 7.65 3.86
C TYR A 108 -3.86 8.76 2.84
N GLU A 109 -4.17 9.97 3.29
CA GLU A 109 -4.45 11.12 2.41
C GLU A 109 -3.23 11.62 1.64
N ARG A 110 -2.02 11.36 2.14
CA ARG A 110 -0.75 11.64 1.43
C ARG A 110 -0.28 10.50 0.53
N GLY A 111 -0.99 9.37 0.51
CA GLY A 111 -0.56 8.18 -0.23
C GLY A 111 0.66 7.46 0.37
N ASP A 112 1.14 7.86 1.56
CA ASP A 112 2.28 7.23 2.24
C ASP A 112 2.01 5.73 2.49
N VAL A 113 0.77 5.39 2.81
CA VAL A 113 0.30 4.04 3.09
C VAL A 113 -1.07 3.83 2.47
N LEU A 114 -1.29 2.63 1.91
CA LEU A 114 -2.60 2.25 1.41
C LEU A 114 -3.56 1.97 2.58
N PRO A 115 -4.78 2.55 2.60
CA PRO A 115 -5.77 2.20 3.61
C PRO A 115 -6.20 0.73 3.46
N PRO A 116 -6.59 0.05 4.56
CA PRO A 116 -7.18 -1.29 4.48
C PRO A 116 -8.40 -1.32 3.55
N LYS A 117 -8.57 -2.39 2.77
CA LYS A 117 -9.67 -2.53 1.81
C LYS A 117 -11.05 -2.31 2.45
N ALA A 118 -11.26 -2.83 3.67
CA ALA A 118 -12.52 -2.66 4.40
C ALA A 118 -12.84 -1.18 4.68
N LEU A 119 -11.84 -0.39 5.06
CA LEU A 119 -11.99 1.04 5.30
C LEU A 119 -12.32 1.81 4.01
N ILE A 120 -11.71 1.46 2.88
CA ILE A 120 -12.03 2.06 1.58
C ILE A 120 -13.50 1.77 1.21
N LEU A 121 -13.96 0.53 1.39
CA LEU A 121 -15.34 0.14 1.10
C LEU A 121 -16.34 0.90 1.99
N LEU A 122 -16.07 0.99 3.30
CA LEU A 122 -16.89 1.75 4.24
C LEU A 122 -16.98 3.22 3.86
N MET A 123 -15.85 3.85 3.52
CA MET A 123 -15.82 5.24 3.09
C MET A 123 -16.63 5.45 1.79
N ARG A 124 -16.50 4.56 0.81
CA ARG A 124 -17.30 4.62 -0.44
C ARG A 124 -18.79 4.41 -0.18
N LEU A 125 -19.15 3.55 0.76
CA LEU A 125 -20.53 3.35 1.18
C LEU A 125 -21.10 4.63 1.81
N LEU A 126 -20.36 5.24 2.72
CA LEU A 126 -20.74 6.50 3.38
C LEU A 126 -20.75 7.69 2.40
N ASP A 127 -19.91 7.69 1.37
CA ASP A 127 -20.01 8.67 0.30
C ASP A 127 -21.33 8.53 -0.47
N ARG A 128 -21.77 7.30 -0.75
CA ARG A 128 -23.04 7.05 -1.45
C ARG A 128 -24.24 7.32 -0.56
N TYR A 129 -24.17 6.98 0.72
CA TYR A 129 -25.26 7.08 1.70
C TYR A 129 -24.79 7.81 2.98
N PRO A 130 -24.61 9.14 2.95
CA PRO A 130 -24.07 9.89 4.09
C PRO A 130 -24.88 9.78 5.39
N TYR A 131 -26.19 9.51 5.29
CA TYR A 131 -27.08 9.33 6.44
C TYR A 131 -26.71 8.12 7.31
N LEU A 132 -26.05 7.10 6.74
CA LEU A 132 -25.55 5.93 7.48
C LEU A 132 -24.42 6.29 8.46
N LEU A 133 -23.87 7.50 8.39
CA LEU A 133 -22.87 7.96 9.37
C LEU A 133 -23.45 7.94 10.80
N THR A 134 -24.75 8.21 10.96
CA THR A 134 -25.42 8.11 12.26
C THR A 134 -25.39 6.68 12.77
N ASP A 135 -25.76 5.70 11.93
CA ASP A 135 -25.73 4.28 12.29
C ASP A 135 -24.31 3.82 12.62
N VAL A 136 -23.31 4.27 11.87
CA VAL A 136 -21.91 3.95 12.16
C VAL A 136 -21.46 4.50 13.52
N LYS A 137 -21.91 5.69 13.91
CA LYS A 137 -21.64 6.23 15.26
C LYS A 137 -22.27 5.37 16.33
N THR A 138 -23.55 5.02 16.17
CA THR A 138 -24.27 4.17 17.13
C THR A 138 -23.67 2.76 17.23
N LEU A 139 -23.34 2.14 16.10
CA LEU A 139 -22.73 0.80 16.06
C LEU A 139 -21.28 0.79 16.55
N GLY A 140 -20.59 1.94 16.47
CA GLY A 140 -19.22 2.09 16.96
C GLY A 140 -19.11 2.23 18.48
N GLU A 141 -20.20 2.57 19.17
CA GLU A 141 -20.23 2.65 20.64
C GLU A 141 -19.92 1.28 21.25
N GLY A 142 -18.81 1.19 21.99
CA GLY A 142 -18.35 -0.06 22.62
C GLY A 142 -17.75 -1.09 21.66
N ALA A 143 -17.57 -0.75 20.37
CA ALA A 143 -16.90 -1.62 19.40
C ALA A 143 -15.37 -1.66 19.60
N ASP A 144 -14.82 -0.64 20.26
CA ASP A 144 -13.44 -0.66 20.70
C ASP A 144 -13.33 -1.23 22.12
N LEU A 145 -12.21 -1.90 22.42
CA LEU A 145 -11.95 -2.48 23.73
C LEU A 145 -11.59 -1.41 24.79
N ARG A 146 -11.88 -0.13 24.56
CA ARG A 146 -11.58 0.94 25.54
C ARG A 146 -12.75 1.02 26.52
N GLY A 147 -12.44 0.94 27.82
CA GLY A 147 -13.44 1.04 28.89
C GLY A 147 -13.83 -0.30 29.53
N PHE A 148 -13.20 -1.41 29.14
CA PHE A 148 -13.28 -2.64 29.94
C PHE A 148 -12.42 -2.49 31.20
N GLU A 149 -13.05 -2.49 32.37
CA GLU A 149 -12.35 -2.66 33.64
C GLU A 149 -11.95 -4.13 33.79
N HIS A 150 -10.65 -4.41 33.73
CA HIS A 150 -10.13 -5.73 34.02
C HIS A 150 -10.09 -5.94 35.54
N ILE A 151 -11.13 -6.57 36.08
CA ILE A 151 -11.18 -6.95 37.49
C ILE A 151 -10.32 -8.20 37.70
N VAL A 152 -9.14 -8.02 38.28
CA VAL A 152 -8.29 -9.13 38.74
C VAL A 152 -8.82 -9.59 40.09
N HIS A 153 -9.53 -10.72 40.13
CA HIS A 153 -9.81 -11.41 41.39
C HIS A 153 -8.51 -12.06 41.89
N LYS A 154 -7.85 -11.46 42.88
CA LYS A 154 -6.78 -12.11 43.62
C LYS A 154 -7.39 -13.17 44.53
N GLU A 155 -7.60 -14.37 44.02
CA GLU A 155 -7.84 -15.52 44.88
C GLU A 155 -6.55 -15.88 45.62
N HIS A 156 -6.59 -15.75 46.96
CA HIS A 156 -5.64 -16.29 47.92
C HIS A 156 -4.23 -15.62 47.97
N GLU A 157 -4.15 -14.36 48.40
CA GLU A 157 -2.97 -13.94 49.17
C GLU A 157 -3.03 -14.67 50.53
N SER A 158 -2.32 -15.79 50.63
CA SER A 158 -2.14 -16.50 51.89
C SER A 158 -1.55 -15.54 52.92
N LEU A 159 -2.32 -15.26 53.98
CA LEU A 159 -1.85 -14.52 55.14
C LEU A 159 -0.62 -15.25 55.72
N SER A 160 0.58 -14.76 55.45
CA SER A 160 1.76 -15.17 56.20
C SER A 160 1.68 -14.47 57.57
N VAL A 161 1.24 -15.22 58.57
CA VAL A 161 1.42 -14.84 59.97
C VAL A 161 2.87 -15.17 60.34
N SER A 162 3.67 -14.12 60.56
CA SER A 162 5.00 -14.18 61.17
C SER A 162 5.03 -13.27 62.37
#